data_AF-A0A0D6NK01-F1
#
_entry.id   AF-A0A0D6NK01-F1
#
_cell.length_a   1.000
_cell.length_b   1.000
_cell.length_c   1.000
_cell.angle_alpha   90.00
_cell.angle_beta   90.00
_cell.angle_gamma   90.00
#
_symmetry.space_group_name_H-M   'P 1'
#
loop_
_entity.id
_entity.type
_entity.pdbx_description
1 polymer ?
#
loop_
_entity_poly.entity_id
_entity_poly.type
_entity_poly.pdbx_seq_one_letter_code
_entity_poly.pdbx_strand_id
1 'polypeptide(L)'
;MISGISVMLAALYYWHKKSTPTARPLTQSLTKWVLAVTLTPIVLTLAFGLSMQTIVMAEMMIGVVPLLPLLIFQAFGTLPAHFVARVTLLATLIVNAGALLAAPLYTAWRVDFTKGWRKQLPVQDMAQEATRLWHERTHAPLMYVAGSTWYANGTSFYSPEHPHSFPNSDPTLAPWVTPARIHRYGVLTICPVTAEDAGCLENAAHYTTPQTVKIAVNMAHHFAGHTTPDHSFVVMITPPSS
;
A
#
# COMPACT_ATOMS: atom_id res chain seq x y z
N MET A 1 -7.28 11.88 -17.95
CA MET A 1 -8.26 10.91 -17.40
C MET A 1 -9.48 11.53 -16.71
N ILE A 2 -9.52 12.83 -16.40
CA ILE A 2 -10.67 13.48 -15.72
C ILE A 2 -11.86 13.76 -16.66
N SER A 3 -11.63 13.87 -17.97
CA SER A 3 -12.66 14.19 -18.98
C SER A 3 -13.71 13.09 -19.19
N GLY A 4 -13.36 11.82 -19.01
CA GLY A 4 -14.29 10.70 -19.24
C GLY A 4 -15.43 10.62 -18.22
N ILE A 5 -15.14 11.00 -16.96
CA ILE A 5 -16.13 10.94 -15.86
C ILE A 5 -17.21 12.02 -16.05
N SER A 6 -16.83 13.23 -16.46
CA SER A 6 -17.77 14.32 -16.69
C SER A 6 -18.72 14.04 -17.86
N VAL A 7 -18.23 13.43 -18.94
CA VAL A 7 -19.05 13.03 -20.09
C VAL A 7 -20.00 11.90 -19.71
N MET A 8 -19.54 10.93 -18.92
CA MET A 8 -20.37 9.81 -18.46
C MET A 8 -21.48 10.29 -17.50
N LEU A 9 -21.18 11.24 -16.60
CA LEU A 9 -22.18 11.84 -15.71
C LEU A 9 -23.21 12.69 -16.46
N ALA A 10 -22.79 13.45 -17.48
CA ALA A 10 -23.69 14.23 -18.33
C ALA A 10 -24.59 13.32 -19.18
N ALA A 11 -24.03 12.25 -19.73
CA ALA A 11 -24.78 11.25 -20.49
C ALA A 11 -25.80 10.50 -19.61
N LEU A 12 -25.42 10.12 -18.38
CA LEU A 12 -26.32 9.51 -17.40
C LEU A 12 -27.43 10.47 -16.96
N TYR A 13 -27.11 11.75 -16.75
CA TYR A 13 -28.10 12.78 -16.45
C TYR A 13 -29.13 12.96 -17.58
N TYR A 14 -28.67 12.97 -18.83
CA TYR A 14 -29.53 13.12 -20.00
C TYR A 14 -30.40 11.89 -20.26
N TRP A 15 -29.85 10.69 -20.05
CA TRP A 15 -30.57 9.42 -20.20
C TRP A 15 -31.65 9.26 -19.11
N HIS A 16 -31.34 9.65 -17.86
CA HIS A 16 -32.26 9.56 -16.74
C HIS A 16 -33.46 10.50 -16.85
N LYS A 17 -33.30 11.68 -17.45
CA LYS A 17 -34.41 12.64 -17.71
C LYS A 17 -35.48 12.06 -18.65
N LYS A 18 -35.11 11.09 -19.50
CA LYS A 18 -36.00 10.47 -20.50
C LYS A 18 -36.72 9.22 -19.98
N SER A 19 -36.21 8.59 -18.93
CA SER A 19 -36.78 7.38 -18.34
C SER A 19 -37.55 7.74 -17.08
N THR A 20 -38.88 7.75 -17.12
CA THR A 20 -39.72 7.65 -15.91
C THR A 20 -39.73 6.17 -15.49
N PRO A 21 -38.96 5.76 -14.47
CA PRO A 21 -38.95 4.37 -14.05
C PRO A 21 -40.22 4.15 -13.24
N THR A 22 -41.12 3.28 -13.70
CA THR A 22 -42.13 2.69 -12.83
C THR A 22 -41.40 1.93 -11.71
N ALA A 23 -41.35 2.52 -10.52
CA ALA A 23 -40.73 1.92 -9.35
C ALA A 23 -41.48 0.62 -9.01
N ARG A 24 -40.89 -0.54 -9.31
CA ARG A 24 -41.37 -1.81 -8.77
C ARG A 24 -40.97 -1.88 -7.30
N PRO A 25 -41.91 -2.14 -6.37
CA PRO A 25 -41.54 -2.37 -4.98
C PRO A 25 -40.61 -3.58 -4.90
N LEU A 26 -39.53 -3.43 -4.14
CA LEU A 26 -38.59 -4.51 -3.88
C LEU A 26 -39.31 -5.64 -3.12
N THR A 27 -39.21 -6.86 -3.63
CA THR A 27 -39.77 -8.04 -2.94
C THR A 27 -39.08 -8.26 -1.61
N GLN A 28 -39.82 -8.72 -0.59
CA GLN A 28 -39.28 -8.99 0.74
C GLN A 28 -38.07 -9.97 0.74
N SER A 29 -38.00 -10.88 -0.23
CA SER A 29 -36.87 -11.80 -0.45
C SER A 29 -35.58 -11.07 -0.84
N LEU A 30 -35.67 -10.15 -1.81
CA LEU A 30 -34.55 -9.33 -2.27
C LEU A 30 -34.02 -8.43 -1.14
N THR A 31 -34.92 -7.86 -0.33
CA THR A 31 -34.57 -7.08 0.86
C THR A 31 -33.74 -7.87 1.87
N LYS A 32 -34.19 -9.09 2.19
CA LYS A 32 -33.46 -9.99 3.11
C LYS A 32 -32.12 -10.42 2.53
N TRP A 33 -32.06 -10.64 1.22
CA TRP A 33 -30.84 -11.04 0.53
C TRP A 33 -29.77 -9.93 0.54
N VAL A 34 -30.13 -8.68 0.23
CA VAL A 34 -29.20 -7.54 0.27
C VAL A 34 -28.67 -7.31 1.69
N LEU A 35 -29.55 -7.38 2.70
CA LEU A 35 -29.14 -7.29 4.11
C LEU A 35 -28.18 -8.41 4.49
N ALA A 36 -28.48 -9.66 4.12
CA ALA A 36 -27.59 -10.79 4.37
C ALA A 36 -26.23 -10.55 3.73
N VAL A 37 -26.17 -10.27 2.42
CA VAL A 37 -24.92 -10.08 1.68
C VAL A 37 -24.09 -8.90 2.21
N THR A 38 -24.73 -7.84 2.71
CA THR A 38 -24.00 -6.68 3.26
C THR A 38 -23.50 -6.90 4.69
N LEU A 39 -24.27 -7.60 5.52
CA LEU A 39 -23.91 -7.88 6.91
C LEU A 39 -22.96 -9.07 7.04
N THR A 40 -23.03 -10.03 6.11
CA THR A 40 -22.19 -11.24 6.11
C THR A 40 -20.70 -10.91 6.22
N PRO A 41 -20.10 -10.02 5.40
CA PRO A 41 -18.68 -9.65 5.54
C PRO A 41 -18.37 -9.02 6.91
N ILE A 42 -19.26 -8.19 7.45
CA ILE A 42 -19.06 -7.54 8.77
C ILE A 42 -19.01 -8.59 9.87
N VAL A 43 -20.02 -9.46 9.90
CA VAL A 43 -20.14 -10.50 10.94
C VAL A 43 -19.00 -11.51 10.82
N LEU A 44 -18.67 -11.98 9.61
CA LEU A 44 -17.54 -12.89 9.38
C LEU A 44 -16.21 -12.25 9.79
N THR A 45 -15.97 -10.99 9.42
CA THR A 45 -14.71 -10.32 9.76
C THR A 45 -14.58 -10.11 11.26
N LEU A 46 -15.66 -9.71 11.95
CA LEU A 46 -15.66 -9.56 13.40
C LEU A 46 -15.48 -10.92 14.11
N ALA A 47 -16.18 -11.96 13.66
CA ALA A 47 -16.06 -13.31 14.21
C ALA A 47 -14.64 -13.86 14.01
N PHE A 48 -14.05 -13.65 12.83
CA PHE A 48 -12.67 -14.04 12.53
C PHE A 48 -11.67 -13.26 13.39
N GLY A 49 -11.82 -11.94 13.49
CA GLY A 49 -10.97 -11.10 14.32
C GLY A 49 -11.00 -11.48 15.80
N LEU A 50 -12.20 -11.75 16.35
CA LEU A 50 -12.38 -12.23 17.72
C LEU A 50 -11.80 -13.64 17.92
N SER A 51 -12.00 -14.55 16.97
CA SER A 51 -11.52 -15.93 17.06
C SER A 51 -10.00 -16.06 16.95
N MET A 52 -9.38 -15.26 16.07
CA MET A 52 -7.93 -15.33 15.77
C MET A 52 -7.13 -14.24 16.52
N GLN A 53 -7.77 -13.45 17.39
CA GLN A 53 -7.17 -12.31 18.09
C GLN A 53 -6.36 -11.38 17.16
N THR A 54 -6.80 -11.28 15.90
CA THR A 54 -6.10 -10.52 14.86
C THR A 54 -6.70 -9.12 14.75
N ILE A 55 -5.86 -8.11 14.55
CA ILE A 55 -6.31 -6.73 14.35
C ILE A 55 -7.12 -6.67 13.05
N VAL A 56 -8.40 -6.32 13.15
CA VAL A 56 -9.27 -6.15 11.99
C VAL A 56 -8.87 -4.87 11.27
N MET A 57 -8.28 -5.00 10.08
CA MET A 57 -7.91 -3.88 9.23
C MET A 57 -9.12 -3.45 8.40
N ALA A 58 -9.29 -2.13 8.18
CA ALA A 58 -10.39 -1.58 7.39
C ALA A 58 -10.47 -2.16 5.97
N GLU A 59 -9.33 -2.63 5.45
CA GLU A 59 -9.17 -3.31 4.16
C GLU A 59 -10.04 -4.58 4.06
N MET A 60 -10.22 -5.30 5.18
CA MET A 60 -11.01 -6.54 5.23
C MET A 60 -12.52 -6.28 5.06
N MET A 61 -12.97 -5.03 5.21
CA MET A 61 -14.37 -4.62 5.11
C MET A 61 -14.71 -3.93 3.77
N ILE A 62 -13.80 -3.95 2.79
CA ILE A 62 -13.96 -3.23 1.53
C ILE A 62 -15.22 -3.65 0.75
N GLY A 63 -15.67 -4.90 0.91
CA GLY A 63 -16.90 -5.41 0.29
C GLY A 63 -18.19 -4.76 0.79
N VAL A 64 -18.16 -4.12 1.97
CA VAL A 64 -19.31 -3.42 2.56
C VAL A 64 -19.52 -2.05 1.92
N VAL A 65 -18.43 -1.38 1.54
CA VAL A 65 -18.42 -0.02 0.99
C VAL A 65 -19.34 0.15 -0.24
N PRO A 66 -19.31 -0.73 -1.27
CA PRO A 66 -20.20 -0.60 -2.42
C PRO A 66 -21.67 -0.98 -2.12
N LEU A 67 -21.92 -1.72 -1.04
CA LEU A 67 -23.26 -2.21 -0.68
C LEU A 67 -24.01 -1.28 0.27
N LEU A 68 -23.29 -0.45 1.04
CA LEU A 68 -23.85 0.57 1.92
C LEU A 68 -24.83 1.53 1.22
N PRO A 69 -24.52 2.11 0.04
CA PRO A 69 -25.46 2.98 -0.68
C PRO A 69 -26.76 2.25 -1.06
N LEU A 70 -26.68 0.98 -1.46
CA LEU A 70 -27.85 0.17 -1.81
C LEU A 70 -28.77 -0.04 -0.60
N LEU A 71 -28.20 -0.32 0.58
CA LEU A 71 -28.98 -0.40 1.82
C LEU A 71 -29.64 0.93 2.18
N ILE A 72 -28.94 2.04 1.99
CA ILE A 72 -29.49 3.39 2.25
C ILE A 72 -30.66 3.65 1.29
N PHE A 73 -30.50 3.38 -0.02
CA PHE A 73 -31.59 3.54 -0.99
C PHE A 73 -32.79 2.65 -0.67
N GLN A 74 -32.57 1.45 -0.15
CA GLN A 74 -33.62 0.54 0.24
C GLN A 74 -34.36 1.00 1.51
N ALA A 75 -33.66 1.58 2.48
CA ALA A 75 -34.25 2.07 3.73
C ALA A 75 -35.05 3.37 3.56
N PHE A 76 -34.56 4.28 2.70
CA PHE A 76 -35.17 5.61 2.52
C PHE A 76 -36.07 5.72 1.27
N GLY A 77 -36.19 4.66 0.47
CA GLY A 77 -37.05 4.62 -0.71
C GLY A 77 -36.50 5.39 -1.92
N THR A 78 -37.33 5.51 -2.97
CA THR A 78 -36.95 6.21 -4.20
C THR A 78 -37.08 7.72 -4.02
N LEU A 79 -35.95 8.38 -3.74
CA LEU A 79 -35.86 9.83 -3.76
C LEU A 79 -35.91 10.36 -5.20
N PRO A 80 -36.34 11.61 -5.43
CA PRO A 80 -36.33 12.20 -6.76
C PRO A 80 -34.93 12.19 -7.37
N ALA A 81 -34.82 11.73 -8.61
CA ALA A 81 -33.60 11.65 -9.42
C ALA A 81 -32.64 12.85 -9.27
N HIS A 82 -33.21 14.05 -9.39
CA HIS A 82 -32.47 15.31 -9.33
C HIS A 82 -31.97 15.63 -7.92
N PHE A 83 -32.69 15.20 -6.88
CA PHE A 83 -32.27 15.35 -5.49
C PHE A 83 -31.09 14.43 -5.20
N VAL A 84 -31.18 13.16 -5.57
CA VAL A 84 -30.08 12.19 -5.41
C VAL A 84 -28.84 12.66 -6.17
N ALA A 85 -28.98 13.07 -7.44
CA ALA A 85 -27.85 13.56 -8.23
C ALA A 85 -27.17 14.78 -7.61
N ARG A 86 -27.93 15.76 -7.09
CA ARG A 86 -27.36 16.93 -6.41
C ARG A 86 -26.67 16.55 -5.10
N VAL A 87 -27.29 15.70 -4.29
CA VAL A 87 -26.72 15.27 -3.01
C VAL A 87 -25.44 14.48 -3.24
N THR A 88 -25.42 13.53 -4.18
CA THR A 88 -24.21 12.78 -4.54
C THR A 88 -23.12 13.71 -5.06
N LEU A 89 -23.44 14.63 -5.98
CA LEU A 89 -22.47 15.59 -6.51
C LEU A 89 -21.89 16.47 -5.39
N LEU A 90 -22.73 17.02 -4.52
CA LEU A 90 -22.30 17.84 -3.40
C LEU A 90 -21.48 17.04 -2.40
N ALA A 91 -21.89 15.81 -2.05
CA ALA A 91 -21.13 14.94 -1.16
C ALA A 91 -19.76 14.60 -1.75
N THR A 92 -19.69 14.26 -3.04
CA THR A 92 -18.42 14.02 -3.73
C THR A 92 -17.55 15.27 -3.73
N LEU A 93 -18.11 16.44 -4.05
CA LEU A 93 -17.36 17.70 -4.04
C LEU A 93 -16.87 18.05 -2.63
N ILE A 94 -17.70 17.94 -1.61
CA ILE A 94 -17.35 18.23 -0.21
C ILE A 94 -16.27 17.27 0.28
N VAL A 95 -16.41 15.97 0.00
CA VAL A 95 -15.40 14.98 0.44
C VAL A 95 -14.07 15.19 -0.28
N ASN A 96 -14.08 15.44 -1.59
CA ASN A 96 -12.84 15.65 -2.35
C ASN A 96 -12.21 17.01 -2.03
N ALA A 97 -12.98 18.09 -1.99
CA ALA A 97 -12.46 19.41 -1.63
C ALA A 97 -12.02 19.44 -0.16
N GLY A 98 -12.79 18.83 0.74
CA GLY A 98 -12.42 18.65 2.14
C GLY A 98 -11.13 17.86 2.29
N ALA A 99 -10.97 16.75 1.57
CA ALA A 99 -9.73 15.99 1.55
C ALA A 99 -8.55 16.80 0.99
N LEU A 100 -8.76 17.57 -0.08
CA LEU A 100 -7.72 18.41 -0.69
C LEU A 100 -7.27 19.53 0.25
N LEU A 101 -8.21 20.18 0.95
CA LEU A 101 -7.92 21.22 1.93
C LEU A 101 -7.32 20.64 3.22
N ALA A 102 -7.79 19.47 3.65
CA ALA A 102 -7.28 18.79 4.83
C ALA A 102 -5.90 18.16 4.61
N ALA A 103 -5.50 17.87 3.36
CA ALA A 103 -4.22 17.25 3.05
C ALA A 103 -3.00 18.00 3.63
N PRO A 104 -2.79 19.31 3.35
CA PRO A 104 -1.66 20.06 3.90
C PRO A 104 -1.72 20.20 5.43
N LEU A 105 -2.93 20.41 5.98
CA LEU A 105 -3.15 20.50 7.43
C LEU A 105 -2.81 19.19 8.14
N TYR A 106 -3.24 18.07 7.56
CA TYR A 106 -2.96 16.75 8.07
C TYR A 106 -1.47 16.42 7.99
N THR A 107 -0.80 16.76 6.89
CA THR A 107 0.66 16.54 6.79
C THR A 107 1.42 17.36 7.82
N ALA A 108 1.12 18.65 8.00
CA ALA A 108 1.78 19.49 8.99
C ALA A 108 1.54 18.95 10.41
N TRP A 109 0.28 18.70 10.75
CA TRP A 109 -0.08 18.16 12.07
C TRP A 109 0.60 16.81 12.36
N ARG A 110 0.69 15.94 11.36
CA ARG A 110 1.27 14.58 11.54
C ARG A 110 2.79 14.59 11.63
N VAL A 111 3.48 15.47 10.91
CA VAL A 111 4.94 15.60 11.00
C VAL A 111 5.35 16.04 12.41
N ASP A 112 4.57 16.94 13.02
CA ASP A 112 4.85 17.47 14.35
C ASP A 112 4.41 16.54 15.48
N PHE A 113 3.23 15.90 15.38
CA PHE A 113 2.65 15.12 16.50
C PHE A 113 2.90 13.61 16.42
N THR A 114 3.03 13.04 15.22
CA THR A 114 3.26 11.60 15.08
C THR A 114 4.71 11.37 14.71
N LYS A 115 5.50 10.85 15.67
CA LYS A 115 6.75 10.10 15.42
C LYS A 115 6.45 8.81 14.65
N GLY A 116 5.70 8.91 13.57
CA GLY A 116 5.20 7.79 12.79
C GLY A 116 6.35 7.21 11.97
N TRP A 117 7.04 6.25 12.58
CA TRP A 117 8.20 5.50 12.06
C TRP A 117 8.16 5.30 10.55
N ARG A 118 7.02 4.90 9.98
CA ARG A 118 6.90 4.44 8.58
C ARG A 118 6.87 5.53 7.51
N LYS A 119 6.56 6.79 7.82
CA LYS A 119 6.54 7.88 6.82
C LYS A 119 7.81 8.73 6.79
N GLN A 120 8.70 8.52 7.75
CA GLN A 120 9.99 9.21 7.87
C GLN A 120 11.15 8.37 7.32
N LEU A 121 10.91 7.12 6.94
CA LEU A 121 11.95 6.24 6.42
C LEU A 121 12.43 6.74 5.05
N PRO A 122 13.74 6.91 4.83
CA PRO A 122 14.31 7.31 3.55
C PRO A 122 14.31 6.14 2.55
N VAL A 123 13.14 5.57 2.23
CA VAL A 123 13.03 4.34 1.43
C VAL A 123 13.48 4.55 -0.01
N GLN A 124 13.04 5.64 -0.64
CA GLN A 124 13.43 5.96 -2.01
C GLN A 124 14.92 6.31 -2.10
N ASP A 125 15.40 7.14 -1.18
CA ASP A 125 16.79 7.59 -1.13
C ASP A 125 17.73 6.38 -0.90
N MET A 126 17.37 5.47 0.01
CA MET A 126 18.11 4.22 0.22
C MET A 126 18.05 3.26 -0.98
N ALA A 127 16.91 3.16 -1.66
CA ALA A 127 16.80 2.31 -2.85
C ALA A 127 17.76 2.75 -3.96
N GLN A 128 17.85 4.06 -4.21
CA GLN A 128 18.75 4.64 -5.19
C GLN A 128 20.21 4.47 -4.77
N GLU A 129 20.52 4.77 -3.52
CA GLU A 129 21.88 4.65 -3.00
C GLU A 129 22.37 3.20 -2.97
N ALA A 130 21.53 2.26 -2.54
CA ALA A 130 21.88 0.84 -2.51
C ALA A 130 22.04 0.27 -3.93
N THR A 131 21.25 0.73 -4.91
CA THR A 131 21.43 0.37 -6.33
C THR A 131 22.74 0.93 -6.88
N ARG A 132 23.09 2.18 -6.54
CA ARG A 132 24.38 2.80 -6.91
C ARG A 132 25.55 1.99 -6.34
N LEU A 133 25.51 1.69 -5.05
CA LEU A 133 26.53 0.89 -4.36
C LEU A 133 26.66 -0.51 -4.98
N TRP A 134 25.55 -1.14 -5.38
CA TRP A 134 25.59 -2.41 -6.09
C TRP A 134 26.39 -2.31 -7.39
N HIS A 135 26.04 -1.37 -8.27
CA HIS A 135 26.72 -1.21 -9.55
C HIS A 135 28.20 -0.89 -9.41
N GLU A 136 28.58 -0.05 -8.46
CA GLU A 136 29.98 0.29 -8.20
C GLU A 136 30.82 -0.92 -7.80
N ARG A 137 30.21 -1.94 -7.19
CA ARG A 137 30.92 -3.13 -6.71
C ARG A 137 30.86 -4.28 -7.68
N THR A 138 29.70 -4.55 -8.26
CA THR A 138 29.48 -5.77 -9.05
C THR A 138 29.60 -5.53 -10.55
N HIS A 139 29.39 -4.29 -11.02
CA HIS A 139 29.24 -3.94 -12.44
C HIS A 139 28.19 -4.81 -13.16
N ALA A 140 27.26 -5.41 -12.42
CA ALA A 140 26.24 -6.33 -12.91
C ALA A 140 24.83 -5.75 -12.62
N PRO A 141 23.79 -6.17 -13.36
CA PRO A 141 22.42 -5.77 -13.08
C PRO A 141 21.94 -6.32 -11.73
N LEU A 142 21.23 -5.51 -10.96
CA LEU A 142 20.64 -5.86 -9.68
C LEU A 142 19.34 -6.67 -9.90
N MET A 143 19.40 -7.97 -9.65
CA MET A 143 18.25 -8.87 -9.87
C MET A 143 17.43 -9.18 -8.61
N TYR A 144 18.07 -9.12 -7.44
CA TYR A 144 17.48 -9.51 -6.16
C TYR A 144 17.86 -8.52 -5.06
N VAL A 145 16.85 -8.07 -4.31
CA VAL A 145 17.03 -7.26 -3.12
C VAL A 145 16.38 -7.93 -1.91
N ALA A 146 17.12 -8.06 -0.82
CA ALA A 146 16.69 -8.68 0.42
C ALA A 146 16.77 -7.72 1.62
N GLY A 147 16.42 -8.21 2.80
CA GLY A 147 16.49 -7.46 4.05
C GLY A 147 15.12 -7.02 4.56
N SER A 148 15.07 -5.90 5.29
CA SER A 148 13.82 -5.43 5.90
C SER A 148 12.74 -5.25 4.83
N THR A 149 11.55 -5.81 5.08
CA THR A 149 10.45 -5.88 4.09
C THR A 149 10.16 -4.53 3.42
N TRP A 150 10.21 -3.44 4.19
CA TRP A 150 9.96 -2.09 3.66
C TRP A 150 11.03 -1.64 2.68
N TYR A 151 12.31 -1.93 2.95
CA TYR A 151 13.42 -1.53 2.09
C TYR A 151 13.61 -2.47 0.91
N ALA A 152 13.40 -3.77 1.10
CA ALA A 152 13.40 -4.73 -0.01
C ALA A 152 12.29 -4.40 -1.03
N ASN A 153 11.05 -4.24 -0.56
CA ASN A 153 9.94 -3.86 -1.42
C ASN A 153 10.12 -2.44 -1.99
N GLY A 154 10.55 -1.49 -1.17
CA GLY A 154 10.85 -0.13 -1.60
C GLY A 154 11.89 -0.09 -2.72
N THR A 155 12.95 -0.89 -2.60
CA THR A 155 13.99 -0.96 -3.65
C THR A 155 13.47 -1.60 -4.92
N SER A 156 12.64 -2.66 -4.82
CA SER A 156 11.99 -3.22 -6.01
C SER A 156 11.13 -2.20 -6.76
N PHE A 157 10.57 -1.21 -6.05
CA PHE A 157 9.74 -0.17 -6.62
C PHE A 157 10.53 1.05 -7.13
N TYR A 158 11.48 1.55 -6.35
CA TYR A 158 12.20 2.81 -6.62
C TYR A 158 13.54 2.64 -7.34
N SER A 159 14.10 1.43 -7.39
CA SER A 159 15.30 1.16 -8.19
C SER A 159 14.97 1.20 -9.68
N PRO A 160 15.80 1.82 -10.53
CA PRO A 160 15.61 1.81 -11.99
C PRO A 160 15.55 0.40 -12.60
N GLU A 161 16.21 -0.58 -11.97
CA GLU A 161 16.29 -1.96 -12.48
C GLU A 161 15.17 -2.87 -11.98
N HIS A 162 14.33 -2.40 -11.04
CA HIS A 162 13.19 -3.13 -10.48
C HIS A 162 13.52 -4.57 -10.05
N PRO A 163 14.48 -4.78 -9.12
CA PRO A 163 14.86 -6.11 -8.67
C PRO A 163 13.70 -6.85 -8.02
N HIS A 164 13.76 -8.18 -8.03
CA HIS A 164 12.81 -8.99 -7.28
C HIS A 164 13.04 -8.81 -5.77
N SER A 165 11.99 -8.43 -5.06
CA SER A 165 12.01 -8.34 -3.61
C SER A 165 12.10 -9.74 -2.98
N PHE A 166 13.00 -9.86 -2.00
CA PHE A 166 13.19 -11.02 -1.13
C PHE A 166 13.01 -10.59 0.34
N PRO A 167 11.76 -10.34 0.78
CA PRO A 167 11.48 -9.74 2.07
C PRO A 167 11.97 -10.62 3.22
N ASN A 168 12.62 -9.99 4.20
CA ASN A 168 13.23 -10.59 5.39
C ASN A 168 14.25 -11.70 5.09
N SER A 169 14.68 -11.85 3.84
CA SER A 169 15.48 -12.97 3.35
C SER A 169 14.84 -14.35 3.62
N ASP A 170 13.50 -14.41 3.62
CA ASP A 170 12.70 -15.61 3.95
C ASP A 170 12.13 -16.28 2.68
N PRO A 171 12.57 -17.51 2.32
CA PRO A 171 12.09 -18.25 1.16
C PRO A 171 10.59 -18.56 1.17
N THR A 172 9.94 -18.57 2.35
CA THR A 172 8.49 -18.82 2.46
C THR A 172 7.67 -17.65 1.91
N LEU A 173 8.22 -16.43 1.99
CA LEU A 173 7.58 -15.21 1.50
C LEU A 173 7.86 -14.95 0.01
N ALA A 174 8.98 -15.45 -0.50
CA ALA A 174 9.37 -15.32 -1.90
C ALA A 174 9.88 -16.65 -2.48
N PRO A 175 8.99 -17.63 -2.73
CA PRO A 175 9.37 -18.96 -3.21
C PRO A 175 10.04 -18.97 -4.60
N TRP A 176 9.94 -17.88 -5.36
CA TRP A 176 10.63 -17.71 -6.64
C TRP A 176 12.13 -17.36 -6.48
N VAL A 177 12.56 -16.93 -5.30
CA VAL A 177 13.97 -16.65 -4.98
C VAL A 177 14.58 -17.94 -4.41
N THR A 178 15.50 -18.54 -5.16
CA THR A 178 16.15 -19.79 -4.76
C THR A 178 17.64 -19.56 -4.48
N PRO A 179 18.28 -20.35 -3.61
CA PRO A 179 19.71 -20.23 -3.35
C PRO A 179 20.57 -20.31 -4.61
N ALA A 180 20.20 -21.16 -5.58
CA ALA A 180 20.90 -21.26 -6.87
C ALA A 180 20.82 -19.97 -7.69
N ARG A 181 19.68 -19.26 -7.64
CA ARG A 181 19.54 -17.96 -8.31
C ARG A 181 20.30 -16.86 -7.59
N ILE A 182 20.28 -16.85 -6.26
CA ILE A 182 21.09 -15.92 -5.46
C ILE A 182 22.58 -16.13 -5.75
N HIS A 183 23.05 -17.38 -5.84
CA HIS A 183 24.44 -17.67 -6.18
C HIS A 183 24.80 -17.15 -7.59
N ARG A 184 23.89 -17.33 -8.56
CA ARG A 184 24.12 -16.92 -9.96
C ARG A 184 24.07 -15.41 -10.18
N TYR A 185 23.14 -14.71 -9.53
CA TYR A 185 22.86 -13.29 -9.81
C TYR A 185 23.31 -12.36 -8.67
N GLY A 186 23.68 -12.93 -7.52
CA GLY A 186 23.96 -12.21 -6.30
C GLY A 186 22.69 -11.66 -5.63
N VAL A 187 22.88 -11.00 -4.50
CA VAL A 187 21.80 -10.37 -3.73
C VAL A 187 22.31 -9.14 -2.98
N LEU A 188 21.51 -8.07 -3.02
CA LEU A 188 21.71 -6.85 -2.24
C LEU A 188 20.79 -6.89 -1.01
N THR A 189 21.31 -6.78 0.20
CA THR A 189 20.49 -6.80 1.42
C THR A 189 20.56 -5.45 2.13
N ILE A 190 19.41 -4.89 2.51
CA ILE A 190 19.31 -3.63 3.27
C ILE A 190 18.71 -3.92 4.65
N CYS A 191 19.50 -3.72 5.71
CA CYS A 191 19.07 -3.93 7.09
C CYS A 191 19.19 -2.63 7.92
N PRO A 192 18.09 -2.09 8.46
CA PRO A 192 18.13 -1.00 9.44
C PRO A 192 18.83 -1.45 10.74
N VAL A 193 19.61 -0.55 11.35
CA VAL A 193 20.27 -0.77 12.64
C VAL A 193 19.32 -0.33 13.76
N THR A 194 18.25 -1.10 13.95
CA THR A 194 17.18 -0.79 14.91
C THR A 194 16.84 -2.03 15.74
N ALA A 195 16.31 -1.85 16.95
CA ALA A 195 15.97 -2.96 17.85
C ALA A 195 14.87 -3.89 17.28
N GLU A 196 14.02 -3.36 16.39
CA GLU A 196 12.89 -4.08 15.79
C GLU A 196 13.31 -5.01 14.64
N ASP A 197 14.43 -4.72 13.95
CA ASP A 197 14.90 -5.45 12.76
C ASP A 197 16.15 -6.30 13.03
N ALA A 198 16.42 -6.68 14.28
CA ALA A 198 17.60 -7.48 14.66
C ALA A 198 17.73 -8.80 13.85
N GLY A 199 16.61 -9.43 13.50
CA GLY A 199 16.58 -10.64 12.68
C GLY A 199 16.98 -10.43 11.21
N CYS A 200 16.99 -9.18 10.71
CA CYS A 200 17.38 -8.90 9.32
C CYS A 200 18.82 -9.32 9.04
N LEU A 201 19.74 -8.94 9.92
CA LEU A 201 21.17 -9.24 9.76
C LEU A 201 21.44 -10.74 9.92
N GLU A 202 20.73 -11.40 10.83
CA GLU A 202 20.82 -12.85 11.05
C GLU A 202 20.35 -13.61 9.81
N ASN A 203 19.15 -13.32 9.31
CA ASN A 203 18.59 -13.98 8.13
C ASN A 203 19.45 -13.75 6.89
N ALA A 204 19.97 -12.53 6.72
CA ALA A 204 20.82 -12.19 5.60
C ALA A 204 22.19 -12.88 5.66
N ALA A 205 22.68 -13.24 6.85
CA ALA A 205 23.94 -13.95 7.02
C ALA A 205 23.97 -15.28 6.26
N HIS A 206 22.83 -15.96 6.11
CA HIS A 206 22.69 -17.21 5.35
C HIS A 206 23.04 -17.10 3.86
N TYR A 207 23.01 -15.89 3.30
CA TYR A 207 23.29 -15.63 1.88
C TYR A 207 24.60 -14.86 1.68
N THR A 208 25.43 -14.78 2.72
CA THR A 208 26.74 -14.15 2.62
C THR A 208 27.77 -15.15 2.10
N THR A 209 28.75 -14.63 1.37
CA THR A 209 29.88 -15.35 0.80
C THR A 209 31.18 -14.67 1.24
N PRO A 210 32.36 -15.27 1.03
CA PRO A 210 33.63 -14.59 1.29
C PRO A 210 33.83 -13.28 0.51
N GLN A 211 33.11 -13.10 -0.60
CA GLN A 211 33.14 -11.91 -1.43
C GLN A 211 32.10 -10.86 -1.00
N THR A 212 31.27 -11.17 0.00
CA THR A 212 30.24 -10.25 0.48
C THR A 212 30.85 -9.08 1.22
N VAL A 213 30.47 -7.88 0.80
CA VAL A 213 30.89 -6.63 1.46
C VAL A 213 29.74 -6.08 2.29
N LYS A 214 30.05 -5.60 3.50
CA LYS A 214 29.12 -4.87 4.36
C LYS A 214 29.50 -3.39 4.37
N ILE A 215 28.52 -2.52 4.13
CA ILE A 215 28.68 -1.08 4.06
C ILE A 215 27.70 -0.45 5.05
N ALA A 216 28.21 0.30 6.01
CA ALA A 216 27.36 1.10 6.89
C ALA A 216 26.95 2.37 6.15
N VAL A 217 25.65 2.64 6.11
CA VAL A 217 25.06 3.82 5.47
C VAL A 217 24.23 4.55 6.50
N ASN A 218 24.47 5.86 6.67
CA ASN A 218 23.63 6.72 7.50
C ASN A 218 22.88 7.66 6.57
N MET A 219 21.58 7.81 6.78
CA MET A 219 20.73 8.63 5.92
C MET A 219 19.60 9.25 6.72
N ALA A 220 19.39 10.54 6.51
CA ALA A 220 18.18 11.25 6.89
C ALA A 220 17.30 11.49 5.66
N HIS A 221 15.99 11.54 5.86
CA HIS A 221 15.05 11.94 4.84
C HIS A 221 14.79 13.45 4.94
N HIS A 222 14.86 14.15 3.80
CA HIS A 222 14.59 15.58 3.71
C HIS A 222 13.31 15.83 2.93
N PHE A 223 12.31 16.46 3.55
CA PHE A 223 11.06 16.79 2.88
C PHE A 223 10.50 18.13 3.39
N ALA A 224 10.03 18.99 2.48
CA ALA A 224 9.37 20.26 2.82
C ALA A 224 10.09 21.08 3.91
N GLY A 225 11.42 21.19 3.85
CA GLY A 225 12.24 21.92 4.83
C GLY A 225 12.46 21.22 6.17
N HIS A 226 11.93 20.00 6.35
CA HIS A 226 12.11 19.17 7.53
C HIS A 226 13.13 18.06 7.24
N THR A 227 13.99 17.79 8.23
CA THR A 227 14.97 16.71 8.20
C THR A 227 14.59 15.71 9.29
N THR A 228 14.42 14.45 8.91
CA THR A 228 14.20 13.38 9.89
C THR A 228 15.49 13.10 10.67
N PRO A 229 15.42 12.43 11.83
CA PRO A 229 16.62 11.89 12.47
C PRO A 229 17.41 11.00 11.51
N ASP A 230 18.72 10.93 11.70
CA ASP A 230 19.58 10.01 10.95
C ASP A 230 19.18 8.56 11.25
N HIS A 231 18.98 7.79 10.18
CA HIS A 231 18.75 6.36 10.25
C HIS A 231 20.02 5.63 9.77
N SER A 232 20.50 4.71 10.60
CA SER A 232 21.63 3.86 10.27
C SER A 232 21.18 2.56 9.63
N PHE A 233 21.89 2.14 8.59
CA PHE A 233 21.66 0.93 7.83
C PHE A 233 22.96 0.17 7.63
N VAL A 234 22.84 -1.14 7.47
CA VAL A 234 23.89 -2.00 6.94
C VAL A 234 23.40 -2.53 5.60
N VAL A 235 24.10 -2.14 4.54
CA VAL A 235 23.93 -2.66 3.19
C VAL A 235 24.93 -3.78 2.99
N MET A 236 24.46 -4.96 2.59
CA MET A 236 25.31 -6.10 2.28
C MET A 236 25.20 -6.43 0.80
N ILE A 237 26.33 -6.51 0.12
CA ILE A 237 26.40 -6.82 -1.30
C ILE A 237 27.06 -8.18 -1.44
N THR A 238 26.27 -9.20 -1.76
CA THR A 238 26.78 -10.50 -2.18
C THR A 238 26.83 -10.50 -3.72
N PRO A 239 28.02 -10.44 -4.33
CA PRO A 239 28.14 -10.40 -5.78
C PRO A 239 27.70 -11.72 -6.44
N PRO A 240 27.34 -11.69 -7.74
CA PRO A 240 27.14 -12.92 -8.51
C PRO A 240 28.43 -13.74 -8.57
N SER A 241 28.29 -15.07 -8.57
CA SER A 241 29.40 -15.96 -8.93
C SER A 241 29.84 -15.69 -10.37
N SER A 242 31.15 -15.55 -10.56
CA SER A 242 31.79 -15.45 -11.88
C SER A 242 31.92 -16.82 -12.55
#